data_AF-A0A7X5BD71-F1
#
_entry.id   AF-A0A7X5BD71-F1
#
_cell.length_a   1.000
_cell.length_b   1.000
_cell.length_c   1.000
_cell.angle_alpha   90.00
_cell.angle_beta   90.00
_cell.angle_gamma   90.00
#
_symmetry.space_group_name_H-M   'P 1'
#
loop_
_entity.id
_entity.type
_entity.pdbx_description
1 polymer ?
#
loop_
_entity_poly.entity_id
_entity_poly.type
_entity_poly.pdbx_seq_one_letter_code
_entity_poly.pdbx_strand_id
1 'polypeptide(L)'
;MAKQWTHADLCKKAVSWLKRSHSTGGCGCPNAFSEVQSGSNGGEIVDAIGIKTAEGTETIVVEVKVSRSDFLADRKKPFRAEPALGMGQILHVSRRFD
;
A
#
# COMPACT_ATOMS: atom_id res chain seq x y z
N MET A 1 -0.87 -24.07 -14.49
CA MET A 1 0.03 -23.52 -13.45
C MET A 1 -0.56 -22.19 -13.01
N ALA A 2 -0.89 -22.01 -11.72
CA ALA A 2 -1.30 -20.70 -11.23
C ALA A 2 -0.12 -19.73 -11.33
N LYS A 3 -0.36 -18.49 -11.75
CA LYS A 3 0.69 -17.47 -11.84
C LYS A 3 1.24 -17.20 -10.44
N GLN A 4 2.52 -17.46 -10.22
CA GLN A 4 3.22 -17.04 -9.00
C GLN A 4 3.54 -15.56 -9.12
N TRP A 5 3.08 -14.76 -8.16
CA TRP A 5 3.40 -13.35 -8.07
C TRP A 5 4.61 -13.17 -7.18
N THR A 6 5.62 -12.44 -7.66
CA THR A 6 6.73 -12.01 -6.82
C THR A 6 6.33 -10.77 -6.01
N HIS A 7 7.05 -10.49 -4.92
CA HIS A 7 6.85 -9.27 -4.14
C HIS A 7 7.00 -8.02 -5.01
N ALA A 8 8.06 -7.95 -5.82
CA ALA A 8 8.29 -6.87 -6.78
C ALA A 8 7.14 -6.68 -7.79
N ASP A 9 6.51 -7.77 -8.25
CA ASP A 9 5.34 -7.67 -9.15
C ASP A 9 4.13 -7.04 -8.44
N LEU A 10 3.92 -7.39 -7.18
CA LEU A 10 2.84 -6.82 -6.37
C LEU A 10 3.11 -5.35 -6.05
N CYS A 11 4.35 -4.95 -5.76
CA CYS A 11 4.73 -3.56 -5.58
C CYS A 11 4.42 -2.72 -6.82
N LYS A 12 4.76 -3.20 -8.02
CA LYS A 12 4.44 -2.53 -9.29
C LYS A 12 2.92 -2.38 -9.51
N LYS A 13 2.15 -3.41 -9.15
CA LYS A 13 0.68 -3.34 -9.20
C LYS A 13 0.11 -2.35 -8.19
N ALA A 14 0.67 -2.30 -6.97
CA ALA A 14 0.28 -1.35 -5.94
C ALA A 14 0.50 0.08 -6.41
N VAL A 15 1.68 0.40 -6.96
CA VAL A 15 1.97 1.72 -7.54
C VAL A 15 1.01 2.06 -8.69
N SER A 16 0.76 1.11 -9.59
CA SER A 16 -0.18 1.31 -10.71
C SER A 16 -1.60 1.58 -10.22
N TRP A 17 -2.01 0.96 -9.13
CA TRP A 17 -3.29 1.18 -8.49
C TRP A 17 -3.36 2.52 -7.76
N LEU A 18 -2.29 2.92 -7.07
CA LEU A 18 -2.19 4.22 -6.41
C LEU A 18 -2.35 5.38 -7.41
N LYS A 19 -1.72 5.26 -8.59
CA LYS A 19 -1.80 6.26 -9.67
C LYS A 19 -3.15 6.32 -10.37
N ARG A 20 -3.93 5.24 -10.31
CA ARG A 20 -5.22 5.16 -10.99
C ARG A 20 -6.21 6.13 -10.36
N SER A 21 -7.06 6.78 -11.17
CA SER A 21 -8.05 7.74 -10.66
C SER A 21 -9.05 7.09 -9.70
N HIS A 22 -9.63 7.90 -8.81
CA HIS A 22 -10.75 7.46 -7.96
C HIS A 22 -11.92 6.92 -8.78
N SER A 23 -12.24 7.54 -9.92
CA SER A 23 -13.32 7.11 -10.82
C SER A 23 -13.15 5.70 -11.40
N THR A 24 -11.92 5.17 -11.41
CA THR A 24 -11.60 3.82 -11.88
C THR A 24 -11.17 2.89 -10.74
N GLY A 25 -11.51 3.25 -9.49
CA GLY A 25 -11.27 2.45 -8.29
C GLY A 25 -9.83 2.48 -7.77
N GLY A 26 -9.05 3.51 -8.13
CA GLY A 26 -7.73 3.82 -7.60
C GLY A 26 -7.74 4.93 -6.54
N CYS A 27 -6.56 5.41 -6.17
CA CYS A 27 -6.39 6.46 -5.15
C CYS A 27 -6.15 7.87 -5.71
N GLY A 28 -5.93 7.99 -7.02
CA GLY A 28 -5.65 9.27 -7.66
C GLY A 28 -4.37 9.94 -7.16
N CYS A 29 -3.36 9.16 -6.75
CA CYS A 29 -2.06 9.68 -6.30
C CYS A 29 -1.13 9.87 -7.51
N PRO A 30 -0.93 11.10 -8.03
CA PRO A 30 -0.04 11.32 -9.18
C PRO A 30 1.41 10.90 -8.87
N ASN A 31 1.83 11.11 -7.61
CA ASN A 31 3.13 10.72 -7.12
C ASN A 31 3.00 9.40 -6.35
N ALA A 32 3.56 8.31 -6.90
CA ALA A 32 3.59 7.02 -6.22
C ALA A 32 4.87 6.24 -6.54
N PHE A 33 5.38 5.55 -5.54
CA PHE A 33 6.70 4.91 -5.51
C PHE A 33 6.60 3.53 -4.85
N SER A 34 7.49 2.61 -5.21
CA SER A 34 7.63 1.30 -4.57
C SER A 34 8.94 1.21 -3.81
N GLU A 35 8.98 0.35 -2.80
CA GLU A 35 10.20 -0.02 -2.05
C GLU A 35 10.95 1.20 -1.50
N VAL A 36 10.19 2.12 -0.90
CA VAL A 36 10.75 3.38 -0.36
C VAL A 36 11.32 3.13 1.02
N GLN A 37 12.56 3.56 1.26
CA GLN A 37 13.20 3.42 2.56
C GLN A 37 12.78 4.57 3.50
N SER A 38 12.23 4.22 4.67
CA SER A 38 11.88 5.17 5.72
C SER A 38 13.11 5.57 6.53
N GLY A 39 13.99 6.39 5.94
CA GLY A 39 15.12 7.01 6.63
C GLY A 39 16.51 6.50 6.24
N SER A 40 17.51 7.33 6.53
CA SER A 40 18.90 7.16 6.07
C SER A 40 19.68 6.02 6.74
N ASN A 41 19.19 5.47 7.86
CA ASN A 41 19.91 4.48 8.67
C ASN A 41 19.30 3.07 8.63
N GLY A 42 18.66 2.67 7.53
CA GLY A 42 18.10 1.31 7.44
C GLY A 42 16.72 1.16 8.10
N GLY A 43 15.90 2.21 8.08
CA GLY A 43 14.51 2.11 8.54
C GLY A 43 13.65 1.18 7.67
N GLU A 44 12.39 1.00 8.05
CA GLU A 44 11.45 0.12 7.35
C GLU A 44 11.32 0.49 5.87
N ILE A 45 11.34 -0.52 5.01
CA ILE A 45 11.09 -0.35 3.57
C ILE A 45 9.60 -0.52 3.35
N VAL A 46 8.97 0.50 2.79
CA VAL A 46 7.56 0.50 2.46
C VAL A 46 7.35 -0.08 1.08
N ASP A 47 6.48 -1.09 0.94
CA ASP A 47 6.29 -1.78 -0.34
C ASP A 47 5.79 -0.84 -1.44
N ALA A 48 4.80 0.00 -1.15
CA ALA A 48 4.42 1.12 -2.00
C ALA A 48 3.83 2.30 -1.22
N ILE A 49 4.05 3.51 -1.73
CA ILE A 49 3.56 4.76 -1.16
C ILE A 49 3.01 5.67 -2.26
N GLY A 50 1.89 6.34 -1.99
CA GLY A 50 1.27 7.32 -2.88
C GLY A 50 0.97 8.60 -2.14
N ILE A 51 1.23 9.74 -2.78
CA ILE A 51 0.94 11.08 -2.25
C ILE A 51 -0.10 11.71 -3.15
N LYS A 52 -1.27 12.01 -2.57
CA LYS A 52 -2.33 12.79 -3.20
C LYS A 52 -2.13 14.26 -2.84
N THR A 53 -2.13 15.14 -3.83
CA THR A 53 -1.92 16.59 -3.64
C THR A 53 -3.11 17.43 -4.08
N ALA A 54 -4.08 16.84 -4.80
CA ALA A 54 -5.16 17.58 -5.45
C ALA A 54 -6.33 17.95 -4.51
N GLU A 55 -6.49 17.29 -3.35
CA GLU A 55 -7.65 17.48 -2.45
C GLU A 55 -7.22 17.39 -0.97
N GLY A 56 -6.08 18.01 -0.63
CA GLY A 56 -5.39 17.81 0.65
C GLY A 56 -4.22 16.84 0.51
N THR A 57 -3.17 17.05 1.31
CA THR A 57 -1.98 16.19 1.29
C THR A 57 -2.29 14.90 2.06
N GLU A 58 -2.68 13.86 1.34
CA GLU A 58 -2.88 12.53 1.90
C GLU A 58 -1.75 11.60 1.44
N THR A 59 -1.18 10.89 2.40
CA THR A 59 -0.16 9.86 2.14
C THR A 59 -0.78 8.50 2.35
N ILE A 60 -0.72 7.66 1.33
CA ILE A 60 -1.27 6.31 1.33
C ILE A 60 -0.10 5.34 1.28
N VAL A 61 -0.07 4.41 2.22
CA VAL A 61 0.93 3.35 2.29
C VAL A 61 0.25 2.01 2.01
N VAL A 62 0.88 1.22 1.15
CA VAL A 62 0.41 -0.10 0.75
C VAL A 62 1.50 -1.11 1.11
N GLU A 63 1.09 -2.12 1.86
CA GLU A 63 1.88 -3.32 2.16
C GLU A 63 1.37 -4.46 1.28
N VAL A 64 2.27 -5.13 0.56
CA VAL A 64 1.95 -6.25 -0.32
C VAL A 64 2.36 -7.57 0.32
N LYS A 65 1.46 -8.57 0.26
CA LYS A 65 1.73 -9.92 0.75
C LYS A 65 1.62 -10.91 -0.40
N VAL A 66 2.69 -11.66 -0.64
CA VAL A 66 2.75 -12.69 -1.70
C VAL A 66 1.92 -13.92 -1.33
N SER A 67 1.70 -14.17 -0.04
CA SER A 67 0.92 -15.30 0.46
C SER A 67 -0.47 -14.87 0.92
N ARG A 68 -1.47 -15.67 0.55
CA ARG A 68 -2.85 -15.51 1.04
C ARG A 68 -2.94 -15.70 2.56
N SER A 69 -2.10 -16.55 3.13
CA SER A 69 -2.07 -16.76 4.59
C SER A 69 -1.58 -15.51 5.33
N ASP A 70 -0.52 -14.87 4.84
CA ASP A 70 -0.01 -13.59 5.37
C ASP A 70 -1.06 -12.48 5.25
N PHE A 71 -1.75 -12.40 4.11
CA PHE A 71 -2.85 -11.45 3.92
C PHE A 71 -3.98 -11.65 4.93
N LEU A 72 -4.33 -12.89 5.27
CA LEU A 72 -5.38 -13.20 6.24
C LEU A 72 -4.94 -12.93 7.69
N ALA A 73 -3.66 -13.09 8.00
CA ALA A 73 -3.11 -12.75 9.31
C ALA A 73 -3.22 -11.25 9.59
N ASP A 74 -2.97 -10.42 8.58
CA ASP A 74 -3.04 -8.95 8.67
C ASP A 74 -4.45 -8.40 8.93
N ARG A 75 -5.51 -9.19 8.71
CA ARG A 75 -6.89 -8.82 9.06
C ARG A 75 -7.10 -8.61 10.56
N LYS A 76 -6.23 -9.18 11.40
CA LYS A 76 -6.36 -9.12 12.86
C LYS A 76 -5.60 -7.94 13.48
N LYS A 77 -4.94 -7.10 12.69
CA LYS A 77 -4.16 -5.98 13.21
C LYS A 77 -5.09 -4.94 13.88
N PRO A 78 -4.78 -4.46 15.10
CA PRO A 78 -5.67 -3.58 15.87
C PRO A 78 -6.11 -2.30 15.15
N PHE A 79 -5.22 -1.72 14.32
CA PHE A 79 -5.52 -0.52 13.53
C PHE A 79 -6.59 -0.73 12.45
N ARG A 80 -7.01 -1.98 12.17
CA ARG A 80 -8.15 -2.27 11.30
C ARG A 80 -9.50 -2.05 12.00
N ALA A 81 -9.54 -2.17 13.32
CA ALA A 81 -10.71 -1.86 14.15
C ALA A 81 -10.70 -0.39 14.60
N GLU A 82 -9.51 0.15 14.89
CA GLU A 82 -9.32 1.53 15.32
C GLU A 82 -8.31 2.24 14.40
N PRO A 83 -8.77 2.90 13.33
CA PRO A 83 -7.89 3.60 12.38
C PRO A 83 -6.96 4.63 13.04
N ALA A 84 -7.37 5.18 14.20
CA ALA A 84 -6.59 6.10 15.00
C ALA A 84 -5.32 5.49 15.64
N LEU A 85 -5.25 4.16 15.80
CA LEU A 85 -4.07 3.42 16.27
C LEU A 85 -3.13 3.02 15.14
N GLY A 86 -3.43 3.39 13.89
CA GLY A 86 -2.51 3.25 12.76
C GLY A 86 -1.40 4.31 12.79
N MET A 87 -0.58 4.35 11.73
CA MET A 87 0.48 5.36 11.55
C MET A 87 -0.10 6.76 11.19
N GLY A 88 -1.05 7.31 11.97
CA GLY A 88 -1.64 8.65 11.76
C GLY A 88 -2.63 8.75 10.59
N GLN A 89 -2.71 9.90 9.91
CA GLN A 89 -3.51 10.15 8.68
C GLN A 89 -3.04 9.31 7.45
N ILE A 90 -2.34 8.19 7.69
CA ILE A 90 -1.80 7.30 6.68
C ILE A 90 -2.75 6.13 6.50
N LEU A 91 -3.40 6.08 5.33
CA LEU A 91 -4.39 5.06 5.04
C LEU A 91 -3.70 3.75 4.63
N HIS A 92 -3.78 2.72 5.48
CA HIS A 92 -3.13 1.43 5.22
C HIS A 92 -4.07 0.50 4.45
N VAL A 93 -3.78 0.25 3.17
CA VAL A 93 -4.64 -0.57 2.31
C VAL A 93 -4.00 -1.92 2.03
N SER A 94 -4.66 -2.99 2.46
CA SER A 94 -4.31 -4.35 2.05
C SER A 94 -5.29 -4.77 0.97
N ARG A 95 -4.84 -4.86 -0.28
CA ARG A 95 -5.65 -5.25 -1.43
C ARG A 95 -5.10 -6.50 -2.07
N ARG A 96 -6.00 -7.42 -2.42
CA ARG A 96 -5.69 -8.60 -3.21
C ARG A 96 -5.63 -8.20 -4.69
N PHE A 97 -4.54 -8.54 -5.37
CA PHE A 97 -4.25 -8.13 -6.76
C PHE A 97 -4.31 -9.29 -7.77
N ASP A 98 -4.67 -10.49 -7.32
CA ASP A 98 -4.97 -11.68 -8.13
C ASP A 98 -6.48 -11.88 -8.34
#